data_AF-A0A946BSJ8-F1
#
_entry.id   AF-A0A946BSJ8-F1
#
_cell.length_a   1.000
_cell.length_b   1.000
_cell.length_c   1.000
_cell.angle_alpha   90.00
_cell.angle_beta   90.00
_cell.angle_gamma   90.00
#
_symmetry.space_group_name_H-M   'P 1'
#
loop_
_entity.id
_entity.type
_entity.pdbx_description
1 polymer ?
#
loop_
_entity_poly.entity_id
_entity_poly.type
_entity_poly.pdbx_seq_one_letter_code
_entity_poly.pdbx_strand_id
1 'polypeptide(L)'
;MSVYLIRHAQSAFNAVHDPLKPDPMIFDAPITELGEVQAYQARRQVEKLDIKAIIVSPFTRTLQTAQLIFGNRVTLQVNADVREQLCNSCDVG
;
A
#
# COMPACT_ATOMS: atom_id res chain seq x y z
N MET A 1 -7.53 -7.78 21.80
CA MET A 1 -6.55 -7.19 20.87
C MET A 1 -7.29 -6.87 19.58
N SER A 2 -7.20 -5.63 19.10
CA SER A 2 -7.88 -5.23 17.87
C SER A 2 -6.92 -5.31 16.69
N VAL A 3 -7.42 -5.76 15.54
CA VAL A 3 -6.68 -5.79 14.28
C VAL A 3 -7.43 -4.89 13.30
N TYR A 4 -6.69 -3.97 12.67
CA TYR A 4 -7.22 -3.08 11.64
C TYR A 4 -6.54 -3.42 10.32
N LEU A 5 -7.33 -3.56 9.26
CA LEU A 5 -6.83 -3.86 7.92
C LEU A 5 -7.06 -2.65 7.02
N ILE A 6 -6.04 -2.30 6.25
CA ILE A 6 -6.11 -1.24 5.25
C ILE A 6 -5.37 -1.70 3.99
N ARG A 7 -5.99 -1.46 2.83
CA ARG A 7 -5.36 -1.72 1.53
C ARG A 7 -4.38 -0.57 1.21
N HIS A 8 -3.31 -0.86 0.47
CA HIS A 8 -2.47 0.19 -0.11
C HIS A 8 -3.29 1.16 -0.98
N ALA A 9 -2.83 2.41 -1.09
CA ALA A 9 -3.46 3.40 -1.93
C ALA A 9 -3.31 3.07 -3.43
N GLN A 10 -4.02 3.78 -4.31
CA GLN A 10 -3.96 3.56 -5.75
C GLN A 10 -2.50 3.61 -6.25
N SER A 11 -2.08 2.53 -6.92
CA SER A 11 -0.78 2.46 -7.62
C SER A 11 -0.87 2.92 -9.07
N ALA A 12 0.27 3.21 -9.68
CA ALA A 12 0.39 3.49 -11.11
C ALA A 12 -0.18 2.35 -11.96
N PHE A 13 0.01 1.09 -11.55
CA PHE A 13 -0.62 -0.07 -12.16
C PHE A 13 -2.14 0.00 -12.06
N ASN A 14 -2.70 0.28 -10.88
CA ASN A 14 -4.16 0.36 -10.70
C ASN A 14 -4.80 1.47 -11.54
N ALA A 15 -4.08 2.56 -11.81
CA ALA A 15 -4.60 3.69 -12.58
C ALA A 15 -4.80 3.36 -14.08
N VAL A 16 -4.03 2.41 -14.61
CA VAL A 16 -4.06 2.07 -16.05
C VAL A 16 -4.50 0.63 -16.34
N HIS A 17 -4.54 -0.24 -15.33
CA HIS A 17 -4.93 -1.63 -15.48
C HIS A 17 -6.36 -1.77 -16.00
N ASP A 18 -6.50 -2.59 -17.04
CA ASP A 18 -7.76 -2.93 -17.67
C ASP A 18 -7.76 -4.45 -17.90
N PRO A 19 -8.69 -5.21 -17.29
CA PRO A 19 -8.73 -6.66 -17.41
C PRO A 19 -8.87 -7.20 -18.85
N LEU A 20 -9.29 -6.34 -19.80
CA LEU A 20 -9.43 -6.69 -21.21
C LEU A 20 -8.20 -6.35 -22.05
N LYS A 21 -7.14 -5.80 -21.42
CA LYS A 21 -5.90 -5.41 -22.08
C LYS A 21 -4.71 -6.21 -21.55
N PRO A 22 -3.61 -6.28 -22.31
CA PRO A 22 -2.36 -6.84 -21.81
C PRO A 22 -1.90 -6.13 -20.53
N ASP A 23 -1.15 -6.87 -19.71
CA ASP A 23 -0.49 -6.32 -18.53
C ASP A 23 0.34 -5.07 -18.92
N PRO A 24 0.20 -3.93 -18.21
CA PRO A 24 0.92 -2.70 -18.50
C PRO A 24 2.43 -2.77 -18.21
N MET A 25 2.93 -3.89 -17.65
CA MET A 25 4.33 -4.16 -17.34
C MET A 25 4.95 -3.14 -16.38
N ILE A 26 4.16 -2.65 -15.43
CA ILE A 26 4.60 -1.77 -14.35
C ILE A 26 4.98 -2.63 -13.14
N PHE A 27 6.27 -2.93 -13.03
CA PHE A 27 6.85 -3.69 -11.92
C PHE A 27 6.91 -2.86 -10.63
N ASP A 28 6.70 -3.51 -9.49
CA ASP A 28 6.62 -2.91 -8.15
C ASP A 28 6.00 -1.50 -8.11
N ALA A 29 4.81 -1.39 -8.71
CA ALA A 29 4.23 -0.10 -9.05
C ALA A 29 4.12 0.85 -7.84
N PRO A 30 4.63 2.10 -7.93
CA PRO A 30 4.49 3.09 -6.87
C PRO A 30 3.05 3.65 -6.81
N ILE A 31 2.72 4.37 -5.73
CA ILE A 31 1.45 5.10 -5.62
C ILE A 31 1.38 6.29 -6.58
N THR A 32 0.17 6.64 -7.02
CA THR A 32 -0.10 7.87 -7.81
C THR A 32 -0.30 9.08 -6.90
N GLU A 33 -0.37 10.29 -7.46
CA GLU A 33 -0.80 11.50 -6.73
C GLU A 33 -2.17 11.32 -6.06
N LEU A 34 -3.12 10.65 -6.74
CA LEU A 34 -4.40 10.28 -6.12
C LEU A 34 -4.19 9.30 -4.96
N GLY A 35 -3.27 8.36 -5.10
CA GLY A 35 -2.86 7.47 -4.01
C GLY A 35 -2.28 8.20 -2.80
N GLU A 36 -1.48 9.25 -3.01
CA GLU A 36 -1.00 10.10 -1.92
C GLU A 36 -2.15 10.78 -1.18
N VAL A 37 -3.10 11.37 -1.92
CA VAL A 37 -4.31 11.99 -1.34
C VAL A 37 -5.11 10.98 -0.51
N GLN A 38 -5.28 9.75 -1.01
CA GLN A 38 -5.94 8.67 -0.27
C GLN A 38 -5.19 8.32 1.03
N ALA A 39 -3.87 8.23 0.99
CA ALA A 39 -3.06 7.94 2.18
C ALA A 39 -3.16 9.06 3.24
N TYR A 40 -3.12 10.33 2.83
CA TYR A 40 -3.33 11.46 3.73
C TYR A 40 -4.74 11.51 4.32
N GLN A 41 -5.76 11.09 3.56
CA GLN A 41 -7.11 10.94 4.07
C GLN A 41 -7.19 9.82 5.12
N ALA A 42 -6.56 8.68 4.86
CA ALA A 42 -6.50 7.56 5.79
C ALA A 42 -5.76 7.92 7.09
N ARG A 43 -4.66 8.68 7.02
CA ARG A 43 -3.94 9.22 8.20
C ARG A 43 -4.89 9.84 9.21
N ARG A 44 -5.81 10.71 8.77
CA ARG A 44 -6.77 11.42 9.65
C ARG A 44 -7.74 10.47 10.36
N GLN A 45 -8.01 9.30 9.79
CA GLN A 45 -8.86 8.28 10.41
C GLN A 45 -8.07 7.44 11.40
N VAL A 46 -6.85 7.05 11.00
CA VAL A 46 -5.96 6.19 11.77
C VAL A 46 -5.36 6.89 12.98
N GLU A 47 -5.17 8.22 12.95
CA GLU A 47 -4.74 9.02 14.11
C GLU A 47 -5.65 8.91 15.32
N LYS A 48 -6.90 8.47 15.14
CA LYS A 48 -7.87 8.23 16.22
C LYS A 48 -7.71 6.85 16.87
N LEU A 49 -6.86 6.00 16.29
CA LEU A 49 -6.62 4.63 16.73
C LEU A 49 -5.29 4.56 17.50
N ASP A 50 -5.26 3.76 18.56
CA ASP A 50 -4.05 3.50 19.33
C ASP A 50 -3.19 2.40 18.69
N ILE A 51 -2.66 2.67 17.49
CA ILE A 51 -1.85 1.71 16.72
C ILE A 51 -0.48 1.53 17.39
N LYS A 52 -0.18 0.30 17.84
CA LYS A 52 1.09 -0.05 18.49
C LYS A 52 2.11 -0.73 17.58
N ALA A 53 1.64 -1.36 16.51
CA ALA A 53 2.46 -2.11 15.58
C ALA A 53 1.83 -2.07 14.19
N ILE A 54 2.67 -2.10 13.16
CA ILE A 54 2.24 -2.09 11.76
C ILE A 54 3.01 -3.17 11.03
N ILE A 55 2.30 -4.01 10.29
CA ILE A 55 2.86 -5.01 9.39
C ILE A 55 2.53 -4.59 7.97
N VAL A 56 3.53 -4.57 7.09
CA VAL A 56 3.41 -4.18 5.68
C VAL A 56 4.03 -5.22 4.78
N SER A 57 3.51 -5.36 3.56
CA SER A 57 4.18 -6.11 2.50
C SER A 57 5.41 -5.36 1.99
N PRO A 58 6.37 -6.05 1.34
CA PRO A 58 7.58 -5.40 0.82
C PRO A 58 7.35 -4.52 -0.42
N PHE A 59 6.14 -4.48 -0.99
CA PHE A 59 5.89 -3.73 -2.22
C PHE A 59 5.93 -2.21 -2.00
N THR A 60 6.50 -1.49 -2.97
CA THR A 60 6.68 -0.04 -2.95
C THR A 60 5.37 0.70 -2.67
N ARG A 61 4.25 0.30 -3.31
CA ARG A 61 2.91 0.87 -3.04
C ARG A 61 2.49 0.78 -1.56
N THR A 62 2.79 -0.34 -0.91
CA THR A 62 2.45 -0.56 0.49
C THR A 62 3.35 0.27 1.40
N LEU A 63 4.66 0.27 1.13
CA LEU A 63 5.64 1.06 1.88
C LEU A 63 5.35 2.56 1.80
N GLN A 64 5.08 3.09 0.60
CA GLN A 64 4.74 4.49 0.40
C GLN A 64 3.42 4.86 1.08
N THR A 65 2.39 4.01 0.96
CA THR A 65 1.12 4.22 1.67
C THR A 65 1.34 4.26 3.19
N ALA A 66 2.10 3.31 3.74
CA ALA A 66 2.37 3.25 5.17
C ALA A 66 3.19 4.45 5.65
N GLN A 67 4.22 4.87 4.90
CA GLN A 67 5.00 6.07 5.21
C GLN A 67 4.10 7.32 5.23
N LEU A 68 3.18 7.45 4.28
CA LEU A 68 2.23 8.58 4.23
C LEU A 68 1.10 8.48 5.26
N ILE A 69 0.80 7.32 5.82
CA ILE A 69 -0.18 7.22 6.92
C ILE A 69 0.51 7.46 8.26
N PHE A 70 1.59 6.74 8.54
CA PHE A 70 2.16 6.64 9.88
C PHE A 70 3.42 7.48 10.09
N GLY A 71 4.13 7.84 9.03
CA GLY A 71 5.43 8.51 9.11
C GLY A 71 6.38 7.75 10.04
N ASN A 72 7.10 8.48 10.90
CA ASN A 72 8.04 7.89 11.86
C ASN A 72 7.43 7.61 13.23
N ARG A 73 6.09 7.63 13.37
CA ARG A 73 5.40 7.53 14.68
C ARG A 73 5.37 6.11 15.24
N VAL A 74 5.42 5.11 14.37
CA VAL A 74 5.31 3.68 14.73
C VAL A 74 6.28 2.90 13.84
N THR A 75 6.96 1.92 14.43
CA THR A 75 7.89 1.05 13.69
C THR A 75 7.13 0.16 12.71
N LEU A 76 7.52 0.22 11.44
CA LEU A 76 7.01 -0.67 10.39
C LEU A 76 7.75 -2.01 10.43
N GLN A 77 7.02 -3.12 10.45
CA GLN A 77 7.55 -4.45 10.24
C GLN A 77 7.22 -4.90 8.82
N VAL A 78 8.25 -5.09 7.99
CA VAL A 78 8.07 -5.62 6.64
C VAL A 78 7.97 -7.14 6.72
N ASN A 79 6.90 -7.72 6.19
CA ASN A 79 6.69 -9.16 6.13
C ASN A 79 6.23 -9.57 4.73
N ALA A 80 6.97 -10.47 4.08
CA ALA A 80 6.65 -10.97 2.74
C ALA A 80 5.42 -11.91 2.71
N ASP A 81 4.97 -12.43 3.85
CA ASP A 81 3.79 -13.30 3.94
C ASP A 81 2.47 -12.56 3.69
N VAL A 82 2.47 -11.23 3.83
CA VAL A 82 1.29 -10.38 3.60
C VAL A 82 1.31 -9.69 2.23
N ARG A 83 2.11 -10.19 1.28
CA ARG A 83 2.18 -9.66 -0.09
C ARG A 83 0.97 -10.07 -0.93
N GLU A 84 0.68 -9.27 -1.95
CA GLU A 84 -0.33 -9.60 -2.96
C GLU A 84 0.03 -10.90 -3.67
N GLN A 85 -1.00 -11.64 -4.11
CA GLN A 85 -0.79 -12.83 -4.93
C GLN A 85 -0.11 -12.45 -6.26
N LEU A 86 0.86 -13.25 -6.70
CA LEU A 86 1.57 -13.03 -7.98
C LEU A 86 0.62 -13.31 -9.16
N CYS A 87 -0.08 -12.28 -9.61
CA CYS A 87 -1.05 -12.34 -10.70
C CYS A 87 -0.66 -11.42 -11.86
N ASN A 88 -0.01 -10.28 -11.57
CA ASN A 88 0.37 -9.28 -12.56
C ASN A 88 1.82 -8.84 -12.37
N SER A 89 2.37 -8.06 -13.32
CA SER A 89 3.74 -7.53 -13.24
C SER A 89 3.98 -6.73 -11.96
N CYS A 90 2.96 -6.02 -11.45
CA CYS A 90 3.08 -5.21 -10.26
C CYS A 90 3.33 -6.02 -8.98
N ASP A 91 3.15 -7.34 -9.01
CA ASP A 91 3.34 -8.23 -7.88
C ASP A 91 4.77 -8.82 -7.84
N VAL A 92 5.68 -8.26 -8.64
CA VAL A 92 7.12 -8.55 -8.66
C VAL A 92 7.86 -7.30 -8.22
N GLY A 93 8.59 -7.40 -7.10
CA GLY A 93 9.32 -6.31 -6.43
C GLY A 93 10.13 -6.83 -5.24
#